data_AF-A0A3A8LVK0-F1
#
_entry.id   AF-A0A3A8LVK0-F1
#
_cell.length_a   1.000
_cell.length_b   1.000
_cell.length_c   1.000
_cell.angle_alpha   90.00
_cell.angle_beta   90.00
_cell.angle_gamma   90.00
#
_symmetry.space_group_name_H-M   'P 1'
#
loop_
_entity.id
_entity.type
_entity.pdbx_description
1 polymer ?
#
loop_
_entity_poly.entity_id
_entity_poly.type
_entity_poly.pdbx_seq_one_letter_code
_entity_poly.pdbx_strand_id
1 'polypeptide(L)'
;MKALLAVAMLVLQVNPASTGRASGESTRFVFAWRGVPVGTVSLSLEAGRFTYTSRHLHVREGRAGERVREVTLDVEATGRVAGADAVPQALWLWHGPPPEGCVKGREELSGQEGPHCVTSRSPTSAEGTMLGARFRASYDARGRLQALDVGESRFTVAAPGERLRTPPELFADGVPVEGGVDGALKLVPSKQARPTAPVPDRLPEMTDWTPDAARALSRKVHAAFPDKGPTAADWRSGGEGEAGGCLAHALRFASLARASGQRVGLVHGLLVVDGGPARPHAWVRVAVRGGGTLDLDPTSLDPVRADTHLPLALVAPEGPGLEAGERWLALLRGDWRVVRATRRE
;
A
#
# COMPACT_ATOMS: atom_id res chain seq x y z
N MET A 1 -55.78 56.05 41.53
CA MET A 1 -55.90 54.91 40.59
C MET A 1 -54.68 54.04 40.82
N LYS A 2 -54.79 52.99 41.65
CA LYS A 2 -54.98 51.56 41.30
C LYS A 2 -53.83 51.05 40.41
N ALA A 3 -53.07 49.98 40.67
CA ALA A 3 -53.01 48.91 41.68
C ALA A 3 -51.63 48.22 41.45
N LEU A 4 -50.83 47.87 42.48
CA LEU A 4 -50.69 46.51 43.05
C LEU A 4 -50.57 45.37 42.01
N LEU A 5 -49.40 44.70 41.91
CA LEU A 5 -49.18 43.32 42.41
C LEU A 5 -47.74 42.83 42.20
N ALA A 6 -47.20 42.22 43.25
CA ALA A 6 -46.03 41.32 43.26
C ALA A 6 -46.49 39.84 43.15
N VAL A 7 -45.53 38.91 43.26
CA VAL A 7 -45.61 37.41 43.36
C VAL A 7 -45.34 36.72 42.01
N ALA A 8 -44.11 36.26 41.71
CA ALA A 8 -43.31 35.12 42.24
C ALA A 8 -43.60 33.78 41.54
N MET A 9 -42.57 33.17 40.93
CA MET A 9 -41.94 31.91 41.39
C MET A 9 -40.85 31.42 40.42
N LEU A 10 -39.80 30.85 41.04
CA LEU A 10 -38.65 30.15 40.49
C LEU A 10 -39.01 29.08 39.45
N VAL A 11 -38.16 28.86 38.44
CA VAL A 11 -37.35 27.63 38.28
C VAL A 11 -36.07 27.97 37.51
N LEU A 12 -34.91 27.65 38.11
CA LEU A 12 -33.64 27.51 37.39
C LEU A 12 -33.77 26.47 36.28
N GLN A 13 -33.46 26.84 35.02
CA GLN A 13 -32.73 25.92 34.16
C GLN A 13 -31.40 26.57 33.80
N VAL A 14 -30.37 26.08 34.52
CA VAL A 14 -29.01 25.93 34.03
C VAL A 14 -29.12 25.49 32.57
N ASN A 15 -28.72 26.33 31.61
CA ASN A 15 -28.55 25.89 30.23
C ASN A 15 -27.36 24.91 30.23
N PRO A 16 -27.58 23.60 30.07
CA PRO A 16 -26.49 22.68 29.89
C PRO A 16 -26.11 22.69 28.41
N ALA A 17 -24.80 22.66 28.14
CA ALA A 17 -24.24 22.28 26.86
C ALA A 17 -24.69 23.14 25.66
N SER A 18 -23.91 24.20 25.41
CA SER A 18 -23.51 24.47 24.03
C SER A 18 -22.78 23.22 23.52
N THR A 19 -23.51 22.29 22.92
CA THR A 19 -22.92 21.23 22.09
C THR A 19 -22.43 21.91 20.82
N GLY A 20 -21.26 22.54 20.92
CA GLY A 20 -20.47 22.98 19.79
C GLY A 20 -20.23 21.79 18.89
N ARG A 21 -20.96 21.75 17.78
CA ARG A 21 -20.75 20.81 16.68
C ARG A 21 -19.35 21.12 16.14
N ALA A 22 -18.35 20.35 16.54
CA ALA A 22 -17.10 20.28 15.81
C ALA A 22 -17.42 19.62 14.45
N SER A 23 -17.89 20.40 13.48
CA SER A 23 -18.19 19.90 12.15
C SER A 23 -16.87 19.71 11.41
N GLY A 24 -16.25 18.54 11.58
CA GLY A 24 -15.18 18.09 10.70
C GLY A 24 -15.69 17.99 9.26
N GLU A 25 -14.81 18.28 8.32
CA GLU A 25 -15.09 18.05 6.91
C GLU A 25 -14.57 16.69 6.48
N SER A 26 -15.32 15.96 5.67
CA SER A 26 -14.84 14.72 5.05
C SER A 26 -15.23 14.63 3.59
N THR A 27 -14.37 14.06 2.75
CA THR A 27 -14.68 13.71 1.36
C THR A 27 -14.08 12.36 1.02
N ARG A 28 -14.81 11.58 0.21
CA ARG A 28 -14.37 10.28 -0.27
C ARG A 28 -14.21 10.32 -1.79
N PHE A 29 -13.14 9.70 -2.27
CA PHE A 29 -12.80 9.57 -3.68
C PHE A 29 -12.73 8.08 -4.06
N VAL A 30 -13.20 7.75 -5.27
CA VAL A 30 -12.88 6.49 -5.94
C VAL A 30 -11.48 6.63 -6.55
N PHE A 31 -10.61 5.68 -6.24
CA PHE A 31 -9.30 5.54 -6.84
C PHE A 31 -9.36 4.47 -7.95
N ALA A 32 -9.04 4.90 -9.16
CA ALA A 32 -8.87 4.04 -10.32
C ALA A 32 -7.41 4.05 -10.79
N TRP A 33 -6.90 2.87 -11.12
CA TRP A 33 -5.59 2.71 -11.73
C TRP A 33 -5.77 2.16 -13.14
N ARG A 34 -5.24 2.88 -14.15
CA ARG A 34 -5.46 2.57 -15.58
C ARG A 34 -6.94 2.38 -15.96
N GLY A 35 -7.82 3.15 -15.32
CA GLY A 35 -9.26 3.10 -15.54
C GLY A 35 -10.01 2.00 -14.77
N VAL A 36 -9.32 1.12 -14.04
CA VAL A 36 -9.95 0.10 -13.19
C VAL A 36 -10.11 0.67 -11.77
N PRO A 37 -11.33 0.75 -11.22
CA PRO A 37 -11.52 1.12 -9.81
C PRO A 37 -10.92 0.06 -8.90
N VAL A 38 -9.88 0.44 -8.15
CA VAL A 38 -9.10 -0.47 -7.29
C VAL A 38 -9.18 -0.08 -5.82
N GLY A 39 -9.90 0.98 -5.47
CA GLY A 39 -10.02 1.39 -4.08
C GLY A 39 -10.67 2.74 -3.88
N THR A 40 -10.65 3.21 -2.63
CA THR A 40 -11.14 4.53 -2.24
C THR A 40 -10.11 5.24 -1.38
N VAL A 41 -10.06 6.56 -1.51
CA VAL A 41 -9.34 7.44 -0.59
C VAL A 41 -10.37 8.27 0.18
N SER A 42 -10.22 8.39 1.49
CA SER A 42 -11.02 9.28 2.32
C SER A 42 -10.13 10.31 2.96
N LEU A 43 -10.54 11.57 2.88
CA LEU A 43 -9.91 12.72 3.50
C LEU A 43 -10.83 13.22 4.60
N SER A 44 -10.28 13.47 5.79
CA SER A 44 -10.99 14.12 6.90
C SER A 44 -10.14 15.27 7.44
N LEU A 45 -10.77 16.41 7.68
CA LEU A 45 -10.16 17.57 8.31
C LEU A 45 -11.00 17.98 9.52
N GLU A 46 -10.40 17.85 10.69
CA GLU A 46 -10.91 18.35 11.97
C GLU A 46 -9.98 19.45 12.48
N ALA A 47 -10.37 20.13 13.56
CA ALA A 47 -9.58 21.23 14.11
C ALA A 47 -8.12 20.79 14.41
N GLY A 48 -7.18 21.28 13.60
CA GLY A 48 -5.76 20.98 13.72
C GLY A 48 -5.34 19.57 13.31
N ARG A 49 -6.22 18.78 12.67
CA ARG A 49 -5.96 17.37 12.37
C ARG A 49 -6.46 16.97 10.99
N PHE A 50 -5.55 16.45 10.18
CA PHE A 50 -5.85 15.89 8.86
C PHE A 50 -5.64 14.38 8.86
N THR A 51 -6.66 13.63 8.44
CA THR A 51 -6.60 12.18 8.31
C THR A 51 -6.76 11.78 6.86
N TYR A 52 -5.81 10.97 6.39
CA TYR A 52 -5.83 10.33 5.08
C TYR A 52 -6.01 8.82 5.28
N THR A 53 -7.04 8.26 4.67
CA THR A 53 -7.30 6.82 4.70
C THR A 53 -7.38 6.29 3.27
N SER A 54 -6.47 5.40 2.89
CA SER A 54 -6.52 4.66 1.64
C SER A 54 -7.04 3.24 1.89
N ARG A 55 -8.03 2.82 1.10
CA ARG A 55 -8.60 1.47 1.10
C ARG A 55 -8.49 0.90 -0.30
N HIS A 56 -7.63 -0.08 -0.51
CA HIS A 56 -7.49 -0.78 -1.78
C HIS A 56 -8.23 -2.12 -1.74
N LEU A 57 -8.94 -2.43 -2.82
CA LEU A 57 -9.60 -3.70 -3.04
C LEU A 57 -8.73 -4.58 -3.92
N HIS A 58 -8.76 -5.87 -3.67
CA HIS A 58 -8.07 -6.87 -4.47
C HIS A 58 -8.86 -8.18 -4.47
N VAL A 59 -8.61 -9.01 -5.48
CA VAL A 59 -9.13 -10.37 -5.54
C VAL A 59 -7.99 -11.34 -5.57
N ARG A 60 -8.14 -12.43 -4.82
CA ARG A 60 -7.29 -13.60 -4.91
C ARG A 60 -8.15 -14.85 -4.70
N GLU A 61 -8.04 -15.80 -5.62
CA GLU A 61 -8.81 -17.04 -5.69
C GLU A 61 -10.31 -16.80 -5.53
N GLY A 62 -10.84 -15.82 -6.26
CA GLY A 62 -12.25 -15.41 -6.18
C GLY A 62 -12.68 -14.76 -4.86
N ARG A 63 -11.78 -14.60 -3.88
CA ARG A 63 -12.06 -13.91 -2.61
C ARG A 63 -11.65 -12.44 -2.71
N ALA A 64 -12.60 -11.55 -2.44
CA ALA A 64 -12.34 -10.14 -2.30
C ALA A 64 -11.68 -9.87 -0.94
N GLY A 65 -10.58 -9.11 -0.95
CA GLY A 65 -9.97 -8.59 0.25
C GLY A 65 -9.79 -7.08 0.18
N GLU A 66 -9.45 -6.49 1.32
CA GLU A 66 -9.15 -5.07 1.41
C GLU A 66 -7.85 -4.83 2.18
N ARG A 67 -7.07 -3.88 1.69
CA ARG A 67 -5.92 -3.31 2.41
C ARG A 67 -6.26 -1.88 2.78
N VAL A 68 -6.27 -1.59 4.09
CA VAL A 68 -6.51 -0.26 4.62
C VAL A 68 -5.20 0.29 5.18
N ARG A 69 -4.85 1.52 4.79
CA ARG A 69 -3.75 2.30 5.37
C ARG A 69 -4.29 3.64 5.79
N GLU A 70 -3.91 4.08 6.97
CA GLU A 70 -4.34 5.34 7.54
C GLU A 70 -3.15 6.10 8.11
N VAL A 71 -3.14 7.41 7.90
CA VAL A 71 -2.21 8.34 8.53
C VAL A 71 -3.02 9.54 9.03
N THR A 72 -2.72 9.95 10.27
CA THR A 72 -3.24 11.18 10.87
C THR A 72 -2.07 12.12 11.12
N LEU A 73 -2.20 13.35 10.65
CA LEU A 73 -1.21 14.41 10.76
C LEU A 73 -1.81 15.58 11.55
N ASP A 74 -1.05 16.08 12.52
CA ASP A 74 -1.36 17.37 13.11
C ASP A 74 -1.00 18.46 12.09
N VAL A 75 -1.94 19.35 11.82
CA VAL A 75 -1.80 20.42 10.83
C VAL A 75 -2.08 21.78 11.45
N GLU A 76 -1.28 22.76 11.06
CA GLU A 76 -1.44 24.15 11.43
C GLU A 76 -2.61 24.79 10.68
N ALA A 77 -3.05 25.98 11.10
CA ALA A 77 -4.09 26.74 10.41
C ALA A 77 -3.74 27.08 8.95
N THR A 78 -2.44 27.05 8.60
CA THR A 78 -1.92 27.25 7.24
C THR A 78 -2.06 26.00 6.35
N GLY A 79 -2.46 24.86 6.91
CA GLY A 79 -2.51 23.56 6.21
C GLY A 79 -1.16 22.82 6.17
N ARG A 80 -0.13 23.34 6.85
CA ARG A 80 1.19 22.68 6.97
C ARG A 80 1.20 21.68 8.11
N VAL A 81 2.04 20.66 7.99
CA VAL A 81 2.26 19.68 9.06
C VAL A 81 2.94 20.36 10.24
N ALA A 82 2.42 20.16 11.46
CA ALA A 82 2.98 20.77 12.65
C ALA A 82 4.47 20.39 12.83
N GLY A 83 5.33 21.40 12.98
CA GLY A 83 6.77 21.20 13.12
C GLY A 83 7.52 20.86 11.82
N ALA A 84 6.86 20.92 10.66
CA ALA A 84 7.49 20.73 9.36
C ALA A 84 7.04 21.80 8.36
N ASP A 85 7.99 22.30 7.56
CA ASP A 85 7.69 23.23 6.47
C ASP A 85 7.15 22.49 5.23
N ALA A 86 6.15 21.62 5.39
CA ALA A 86 5.57 20.82 4.31
C ALA A 86 4.04 20.75 4.41
N VAL A 87 3.36 20.70 3.26
CA VAL A 87 1.89 20.50 3.18
C VAL A 87 1.56 19.06 2.77
N PRO A 88 0.55 18.41 3.38
CA PRO A 88 0.08 17.10 2.90
C PRO A 88 -0.43 17.20 1.46
N GLN A 89 -0.05 16.25 0.61
CA GLN A 89 -0.36 16.24 -0.83
C GLN A 89 -1.87 16.36 -1.13
N ALA A 90 -2.68 15.53 -0.49
CA ALA A 90 -4.11 15.50 -0.68
C ALA A 90 -4.78 16.75 -0.09
N LEU A 91 -4.33 17.23 1.08
CA LEU A 91 -4.86 18.45 1.68
C LEU A 91 -4.57 19.69 0.81
N TRP A 92 -3.36 19.77 0.25
CA TRP A 92 -2.94 20.87 -0.64
C TRP A 92 -3.84 21.02 -1.87
N LEU A 93 -4.33 19.90 -2.43
CA LEU A 93 -5.23 19.90 -3.59
C LEU A 93 -6.71 19.85 -3.23
N TRP A 94 -7.09 19.67 -1.97
CA TRP A 94 -8.50 19.48 -1.61
C TRP A 94 -9.31 20.78 -1.74
N HIS A 95 -8.68 21.91 -1.42
CA HIS A 95 -9.32 23.23 -1.32
C HIS A 95 -8.78 24.23 -2.36
N GLY A 96 -9.32 24.13 -3.58
CA GLY A 96 -9.18 25.09 -4.67
C GLY A 96 -7.95 24.82 -5.52
N PRO A 97 -7.93 25.25 -6.80
CA PRO A 97 -6.70 25.26 -7.58
C PRO A 97 -5.63 26.03 -6.79
N PRO A 98 -4.49 25.40 -6.43
CA PRO A 98 -3.44 26.10 -5.70
C PRO A 98 -2.86 27.24 -6.56
N PRO A 99 -2.22 28.25 -5.97
CA PRO A 99 -1.52 29.28 -6.74
C PRO A 99 -0.40 28.67 -7.57
N GLU A 100 -0.07 29.32 -8.69
CA GLU A 100 1.12 28.96 -9.48
C GLU A 100 2.40 29.12 -8.65
N GLY A 101 3.35 28.22 -8.88
CA GLY A 101 4.58 28.13 -8.08
C GLY A 101 4.71 26.81 -7.34
N CYS A 102 5.78 26.69 -6.55
CA CYS A 102 6.11 25.46 -5.85
C CYS A 102 5.99 25.62 -4.33
N VAL A 103 5.50 24.58 -3.68
CA VAL A 103 5.55 24.38 -2.23
C VAL A 103 6.31 23.09 -1.93
N LYS A 104 6.81 22.96 -0.70
CA LYS A 104 7.28 21.68 -0.21
C LYS A 104 6.06 20.84 0.20
N GLY A 105 5.87 19.74 -0.49
CA GLY A 105 4.83 18.76 -0.24
C GLY A 105 5.32 17.57 0.56
N ARG A 106 4.38 16.84 1.15
CA ARG A 106 4.59 15.56 1.82
C ARG A 106 3.54 14.55 1.35
N GLU A 107 3.97 13.40 0.85
CA GLU A 107 3.07 12.28 0.59
C GLU A 107 2.71 11.60 1.91
N GLU A 108 1.41 11.41 2.14
CA GLU A 108 0.87 11.06 3.45
C GLU A 108 1.36 9.72 3.97
N LEU A 109 1.38 8.69 3.12
CA LEU A 109 1.60 7.30 3.54
C LEU A 109 3.07 6.91 3.66
N SER A 110 3.96 7.54 2.90
CA SER A 110 5.40 7.32 2.88
C SER A 110 6.15 8.36 3.71
N GLY A 111 5.55 9.54 3.91
CA GLY A 111 6.21 10.69 4.52
C GLY A 111 7.29 11.32 3.63
N GLN A 112 7.41 10.90 2.36
CA GLN A 112 8.36 11.49 1.43
C GLN A 112 8.01 12.96 1.20
N GLU A 113 9.02 13.82 1.31
CA GLU A 113 8.88 15.25 1.06
C GLU A 113 9.60 15.67 -0.21
N GLY A 114 9.07 16.69 -0.89
CA GLY A 114 9.65 17.19 -2.14
C GLY A 114 8.79 18.28 -2.78
N PRO A 115 9.15 18.76 -3.98
CA PRO A 115 8.45 19.86 -4.61
C PRO A 115 7.08 19.43 -5.15
N HIS A 116 6.06 20.22 -4.82
CA HIS A 116 4.74 20.23 -5.44
C HIS A 116 4.58 21.57 -6.16
N CYS A 117 4.49 21.54 -7.49
CA CYS A 117 4.50 22.74 -8.32
C CYS A 117 3.24 22.82 -9.16
N VAL A 118 2.55 23.96 -9.15
CA VAL A 118 1.52 24.30 -10.14
C VAL A 118 2.17 25.11 -11.25
N THR A 119 2.04 24.65 -12.49
CA THR A 119 2.58 25.32 -13.69
C THR A 119 1.50 26.00 -14.52
N SER A 120 0.24 25.63 -14.33
CA SER A 120 -0.90 26.28 -14.99
C SER A 120 -2.14 26.13 -14.14
N ARG A 121 -2.94 27.19 -14.02
CA ARG A 121 -4.24 27.13 -13.34
C ARG A 121 -5.33 27.92 -14.06
N SER A 122 -6.56 27.47 -13.84
CA SER A 122 -7.78 28.20 -14.13
C SER A 122 -8.66 28.24 -12.87
N PRO A 123 -9.82 28.92 -12.87
CA PRO A 123 -10.74 28.90 -11.74
C PRO A 123 -11.21 27.49 -11.33
N THR A 124 -11.20 26.52 -12.24
CA THR A 124 -11.74 25.17 -12.02
C THR A 124 -10.73 24.06 -12.31
N SER A 125 -9.46 24.39 -12.55
CA SER A 125 -8.42 23.39 -12.84
C SER A 125 -7.03 23.83 -12.41
N ALA A 126 -6.17 22.86 -12.12
CA ALA A 126 -4.74 23.08 -11.92
C ALA A 126 -3.95 21.94 -12.58
N GLU A 127 -2.79 22.28 -13.14
CA GLU A 127 -1.83 21.33 -13.70
C GLU A 127 -0.43 21.62 -13.15
N GLY A 128 0.37 20.57 -13.03
CA GLY A 128 1.73 20.70 -12.55
C GLY A 128 2.37 19.37 -12.18
N THR A 129 3.18 19.36 -11.13
CA THR A 129 3.87 18.17 -10.63
C THR A 129 3.73 17.99 -9.13
N MET A 130 3.67 16.73 -8.68
CA MET A 130 3.77 16.33 -7.27
C MET A 130 4.89 15.30 -7.15
N LEU A 131 5.96 15.64 -6.42
CA LEU A 131 7.15 14.79 -6.29
C LEU A 131 7.71 14.35 -7.66
N GLY A 132 7.63 15.25 -8.65
CA GLY A 132 8.06 14.99 -10.03
C GLY A 132 7.04 14.28 -10.93
N ALA A 133 5.96 13.71 -10.38
CA ALA A 133 4.89 13.10 -11.17
C ALA A 133 3.92 14.18 -11.67
N ARG A 134 3.60 14.17 -12.97
CA ARG A 134 2.62 15.12 -13.54
C ARG A 134 1.23 14.89 -12.98
N PHE A 135 0.52 15.98 -12.70
CA PHE A 135 -0.88 15.93 -12.28
C PHE A 135 -1.78 16.89 -13.06
N ARG A 136 -3.06 16.56 -13.07
CA ARG A 136 -4.17 17.41 -13.52
C ARG A 136 -5.31 17.30 -12.51
N ALA A 137 -5.74 18.42 -11.97
CA ALA A 137 -6.84 18.50 -11.00
C ALA A 137 -8.01 19.31 -11.59
N SER A 138 -9.24 18.87 -11.33
CA SER A 138 -10.46 19.64 -11.60
C SER A 138 -11.24 19.89 -10.32
N TYR A 139 -11.90 21.05 -10.27
CA TYR A 139 -12.58 21.56 -9.09
C TYR A 139 -14.01 21.95 -9.44
N ASP A 140 -14.90 21.86 -8.46
CA ASP A 140 -16.24 22.43 -8.59
C ASP A 140 -16.24 23.95 -8.39
N ALA A 141 -17.42 24.55 -8.52
CA ALA A 141 -17.62 25.99 -8.36
C ALA A 141 -17.30 26.53 -6.95
N ARG A 142 -17.20 25.64 -5.94
CA ARG A 142 -16.80 25.99 -4.57
C ARG A 142 -15.31 25.77 -4.34
N GLY A 143 -14.56 25.41 -5.39
CA GLY A 143 -13.15 25.07 -5.29
C GLY A 143 -12.91 23.72 -4.63
N ARG A 144 -13.88 22.80 -4.56
CA ARG A 144 -13.61 21.45 -4.03
C ARG A 144 -13.06 20.56 -5.12
N LEU A 145 -12.03 19.78 -4.80
CA LEU A 145 -11.48 18.80 -5.71
C LEU A 145 -12.58 17.82 -6.17
N GLN A 146 -12.78 17.73 -7.48
CA GLN A 146 -13.75 16.82 -8.12
C GLN A 146 -13.04 15.63 -8.76
N ALA A 147 -11.91 15.87 -9.41
CA ALA A 147 -11.06 14.81 -9.94
C ALA A 147 -9.57 15.19 -9.88
N LEU A 148 -8.73 14.17 -9.79
CA LEU A 148 -7.28 14.29 -9.82
C LEU A 148 -6.70 13.13 -10.65
N ASP A 149 -5.95 13.46 -11.69
CA ASP A 149 -5.12 12.53 -12.45
C ASP A 149 -3.66 12.72 -12.04
N VAL A 150 -2.95 11.63 -11.70
CA VAL A 150 -1.52 11.62 -11.37
C VAL A 150 -0.88 10.39 -12.00
N GLY A 151 -0.06 10.59 -13.03
CA GLY A 151 0.46 9.45 -13.82
C GLY A 151 -0.66 8.57 -14.38
N GLU A 152 -0.71 7.31 -13.95
CA GLU A 152 -1.75 6.32 -14.35
C GLU A 152 -2.92 6.21 -13.36
N SER A 153 -2.87 7.00 -12.29
CA SER A 153 -3.86 7.02 -11.21
C SER A 153 -4.88 8.13 -11.44
N ARG A 154 -6.15 7.82 -11.21
CA ARG A 154 -7.25 8.78 -11.23
C ARG A 154 -8.07 8.69 -9.95
N PHE A 155 -8.39 9.83 -9.37
CA PHE A 155 -9.24 9.97 -8.20
C PHE A 155 -10.46 10.80 -8.60
N THR A 156 -11.66 10.35 -8.28
CA THR A 156 -12.92 11.08 -8.54
C THR A 156 -13.79 11.06 -7.30
N VAL A 157 -14.47 12.17 -6.98
CA VAL A 157 -15.40 12.21 -5.84
C VAL A 157 -16.40 11.06 -5.93
N ALA A 158 -16.51 10.29 -4.86
CA ALA A 158 -17.44 9.17 -4.76
C ALA A 158 -18.85 9.68 -4.49
N ALA A 159 -19.84 9.11 -5.16
CA ALA A 159 -21.24 9.39 -4.85
C ALA A 159 -21.58 8.88 -3.43
N PRO A 160 -22.53 9.51 -2.73
CA PRO A 160 -23.00 9.01 -1.43
C PRO A 160 -23.42 7.53 -1.52
N GLY A 161 -22.83 6.69 -0.67
CA GLY A 161 -23.14 5.25 -0.63
C GLY A 161 -22.56 4.43 -1.79
N GLU A 162 -21.75 5.02 -2.68
CA GLU A 162 -21.13 4.29 -3.78
C GLU A 162 -20.35 3.07 -3.26
N ARG A 163 -20.59 1.92 -3.88
CA ARG A 163 -19.85 0.68 -3.59
C ARG A 163 -19.06 0.31 -4.82
N LEU A 164 -17.77 0.06 -4.63
CA LEU A 164 -16.95 -0.41 -5.72
C LEU A 164 -17.25 -1.87 -5.99
N ARG A 165 -17.26 -2.22 -7.28
CA ARG A 165 -17.21 -3.61 -7.68
C ARG A 165 -15.84 -4.14 -7.30
N THR A 166 -15.82 -5.40 -6.92
CA THR A 166 -14.58 -6.14 -6.74
C THR A 166 -13.77 -6.09 -8.06
N PRO A 167 -12.48 -5.69 -8.03
CA PRO A 167 -11.66 -5.64 -9.24
C PRO A 167 -11.45 -7.05 -9.82
N PRO A 168 -11.06 -7.18 -11.10
CA PRO A 168 -10.72 -8.48 -11.66
C PRO A 168 -9.55 -9.11 -10.89
N GLU A 169 -9.49 -10.44 -10.88
CA GLU A 169 -8.36 -11.15 -10.30
C GLU A 169 -7.14 -11.04 -11.23
N LEU A 170 -6.26 -10.09 -10.93
CA LEU A 170 -5.06 -9.82 -11.75
C LEU A 170 -3.98 -10.90 -11.62
N PHE A 171 -4.17 -11.90 -10.74
CA PHE A 171 -3.11 -12.82 -10.30
C PHE A 171 -3.43 -14.31 -10.55
N ALA A 172 -4.68 -14.67 -10.86
CA ALA A 172 -5.12 -16.07 -10.97
C ALA A 172 -4.39 -16.85 -12.06
N ASP A 173 -4.27 -16.22 -13.23
CA ASP A 173 -3.75 -16.87 -14.44
C ASP A 173 -2.22 -17.09 -14.36
N GLY A 174 -1.53 -16.36 -13.48
CA GLY A 174 -0.07 -16.32 -13.42
C GLY A 174 0.55 -15.73 -14.70
N VAL A 175 1.87 -15.82 -14.81
CA VAL A 175 2.60 -15.46 -16.03
C VAL A 175 3.13 -16.73 -16.71
N PRO A 176 3.09 -16.81 -18.06
CA PRO A 176 3.62 -17.96 -18.76
C PRO A 176 5.13 -18.10 -18.51
N VAL A 177 5.59 -19.35 -18.39
CA VAL A 177 7.01 -19.69 -18.31
C VAL A 177 7.44 -20.21 -19.67
N GLU A 178 8.35 -19.50 -20.34
CA GLU A 178 8.85 -19.90 -21.66
C GLU A 178 10.11 -20.78 -21.54
N GLY A 179 10.36 -21.59 -22.58
CA GLY A 179 11.53 -22.46 -22.66
C GLY A 179 11.20 -23.93 -22.38
N GLY A 180 12.22 -24.70 -21.97
CA GLY A 180 12.07 -26.12 -21.64
C GLY A 180 11.32 -26.35 -20.32
N VAL A 181 11.28 -27.60 -19.86
CA VAL A 181 10.66 -27.99 -18.57
C VAL A 181 11.64 -27.95 -17.39
N ASP A 182 12.94 -27.94 -17.68
CA ASP A 182 14.01 -28.02 -16.68
C ASP A 182 14.84 -26.72 -16.61
N GLY A 183 15.41 -26.46 -15.43
CA GLY A 183 16.37 -25.37 -15.21
C GLY A 183 15.85 -24.24 -14.34
N ALA A 184 16.77 -23.38 -13.92
CA ALA A 184 16.47 -22.23 -13.07
C ALA A 184 15.58 -21.22 -13.80
N LEU A 185 14.63 -20.65 -13.07
CA LEU A 185 13.81 -19.55 -13.54
C LEU A 185 14.66 -18.28 -13.65
N LYS A 186 14.48 -17.55 -14.75
CA LYS A 186 15.14 -16.25 -14.99
C LYS A 186 14.10 -15.23 -15.46
N LEU A 187 14.34 -13.99 -15.08
CA LEU A 187 13.64 -12.84 -15.64
C LEU A 187 14.48 -12.30 -16.80
N VAL A 188 13.94 -12.33 -18.02
CA VAL A 188 14.63 -11.80 -19.21
C VAL A 188 13.86 -10.63 -19.80
N PRO A 189 14.56 -9.55 -20.19
CA PRO A 189 13.90 -8.39 -20.76
C PRO A 189 13.31 -8.77 -22.12
N SER A 190 12.14 -8.21 -22.43
CA SER A 190 11.69 -8.11 -23.81
C SER A 190 12.57 -7.08 -24.53
N LYS A 191 12.56 -7.07 -25.87
CA LYS A 191 13.44 -6.21 -26.68
C LYS A 191 13.32 -4.70 -26.40
N GLN A 192 12.31 -4.29 -25.62
CA GLN A 192 11.96 -2.90 -25.33
C GLN A 192 12.14 -2.52 -23.85
N ALA A 193 12.49 -3.46 -22.99
CA ALA A 193 12.56 -3.20 -21.55
C ALA A 193 13.87 -2.54 -21.12
N ARG A 194 13.75 -1.60 -20.17
CA ARG A 194 14.91 -1.03 -19.48
C ARG A 194 15.50 -2.06 -18.53
N PRO A 195 16.84 -2.17 -18.40
CA PRO A 195 17.47 -3.03 -17.39
C PRO A 195 16.99 -2.66 -15.99
N THR A 196 16.59 -3.65 -15.20
CA THR A 196 16.34 -3.51 -13.76
C THR A 196 17.54 -4.05 -12.98
N ALA A 197 17.84 -3.42 -11.84
CA ALA A 197 18.87 -3.94 -10.93
C ALA A 197 18.53 -5.39 -10.50
N PRO A 198 19.53 -6.24 -10.21
CA PRO A 198 19.25 -7.56 -9.64
C PRO A 198 18.59 -7.42 -8.25
N VAL A 199 17.83 -8.44 -7.84
CA VAL A 199 17.34 -8.52 -6.46
C VAL A 199 18.55 -8.67 -5.54
N PRO A 200 18.72 -7.83 -4.52
CA PRO A 200 19.86 -7.94 -3.62
C PRO A 200 19.81 -9.26 -2.84
N ASP A 201 20.99 -9.82 -2.55
CA ASP A 201 21.06 -11.05 -1.75
C ASP A 201 20.65 -10.80 -0.29
N ARG A 202 20.97 -9.62 0.27
CA ARG A 202 20.74 -9.27 1.68
C ARG A 202 20.39 -7.79 1.82
N LEU A 203 19.48 -7.47 2.75
CA LEU A 203 19.23 -6.10 3.19
C LEU A 203 20.19 -5.69 4.32
N PRO A 204 20.63 -4.41 4.38
CA PRO A 204 21.58 -3.94 5.40
C PRO A 204 21.17 -4.24 6.85
N GLU A 205 19.88 -4.17 7.13
CA GLU A 205 19.30 -4.31 8.48
C GLU A 205 19.03 -5.76 8.91
N MET A 206 19.24 -6.74 8.04
CA MET A 206 19.02 -8.15 8.38
C MET A 206 20.00 -8.64 9.44
N THR A 207 19.50 -9.33 10.47
CA THR A 207 20.33 -9.93 11.52
C THR A 207 20.69 -11.36 11.17
N ASP A 208 21.81 -11.86 11.72
CA ASP A 208 22.30 -13.20 11.44
C ASP A 208 21.55 -14.28 12.25
N TRP A 209 21.13 -15.32 11.55
CA TRP A 209 20.43 -16.50 12.09
C TRP A 209 21.30 -17.74 12.04
N THR A 210 21.05 -18.68 12.96
CA THR A 210 21.41 -20.08 12.70
C THR A 210 20.34 -20.71 11.79
N PRO A 211 20.70 -21.57 10.82
CA PRO A 211 19.72 -22.22 9.95
C PRO A 211 18.62 -22.96 10.72
N ASP A 212 18.97 -23.62 11.82
CA ASP A 212 18.02 -24.38 12.64
C ASP A 212 16.99 -23.49 13.33
N ALA A 213 17.40 -22.33 13.86
CA ALA A 213 16.48 -21.39 14.49
C ALA A 213 15.49 -20.81 13.46
N ALA A 214 15.97 -20.47 12.27
CA ALA A 214 15.13 -19.93 11.21
C ALA A 214 14.13 -20.98 10.70
N ARG A 215 14.57 -22.22 10.49
CA ARG A 215 13.70 -23.36 10.13
C ARG A 215 12.70 -23.69 11.23
N ALA A 216 13.09 -23.61 12.50
CA ALA A 216 12.17 -23.83 13.62
C ALA A 216 11.06 -22.78 13.67
N LEU A 217 11.39 -21.51 13.44
CA LEU A 217 10.38 -20.46 13.34
C LEU A 217 9.47 -20.68 12.12
N SER A 218 10.02 -21.09 10.98
CA SER A 218 9.24 -21.41 9.77
C SER A 218 8.18 -22.49 10.06
N ARG A 219 8.58 -23.59 10.70
CA ARG A 219 7.66 -24.66 11.13
C ARG A 219 6.60 -24.17 12.12
N LYS A 220 6.99 -23.31 13.07
CA LYS A 220 6.05 -22.72 14.05
C LYS A 220 5.00 -21.86 13.35
N VAL A 221 5.39 -21.05 12.37
CA VAL A 221 4.47 -20.23 11.58
C VAL A 221 3.56 -21.10 10.72
N HIS A 222 4.12 -22.12 10.05
CA HIS A 222 3.33 -23.07 9.28
C HIS A 222 2.25 -23.74 10.13
N ALA A 223 2.58 -24.19 11.34
CA ALA A 223 1.61 -24.82 12.24
C ALA A 223 0.52 -23.85 12.73
N ALA A 224 0.75 -22.52 12.70
CA ALA A 224 -0.20 -21.52 13.19
C ALA A 224 -1.36 -21.24 12.23
N PHE A 225 -1.27 -21.66 10.97
CA PHE A 225 -2.33 -21.49 9.96
C PHE A 225 -2.77 -22.84 9.41
N PRO A 226 -3.81 -23.48 9.97
CA PRO A 226 -4.31 -24.75 9.44
C PRO A 226 -4.82 -24.64 7.99
N ASP A 227 -5.45 -23.52 7.64
CA ASP A 227 -5.86 -23.19 6.27
C ASP A 227 -4.83 -22.24 5.62
N LYS A 228 -4.32 -22.67 4.47
CA LYS A 228 -3.28 -21.99 3.67
C LYS A 228 -3.87 -21.08 2.58
N GLY A 229 -5.19 -21.04 2.46
CA GLY A 229 -5.87 -20.15 1.54
C GLY A 229 -5.71 -18.67 1.94
N PRO A 230 -5.74 -17.75 0.98
CA PRO A 230 -5.63 -16.33 1.26
C PRO A 230 -6.83 -15.83 2.10
N THR A 231 -6.54 -14.96 3.07
CA THR A 231 -7.54 -14.36 3.97
C THR A 231 -7.23 -12.88 4.26
N ALA A 232 -7.97 -12.27 5.20
CA ALA A 232 -7.66 -10.95 5.72
C ALA A 232 -6.25 -10.85 6.34
N ALA A 233 -5.67 -11.96 6.80
CA ALA A 233 -4.35 -11.99 7.41
C ALA A 233 -3.24 -11.58 6.43
N ASP A 234 -3.37 -11.87 5.13
CA ASP A 234 -2.40 -11.48 4.10
C ASP A 234 -2.24 -9.96 3.97
N TRP A 235 -3.19 -9.18 4.50
CA TRP A 235 -3.24 -7.73 4.34
C TRP A 235 -2.99 -6.96 5.64
N ARG A 236 -2.82 -7.68 6.75
CA ARG A 236 -2.47 -7.11 8.07
C ARG A 236 -0.96 -7.09 8.25
N SER A 237 -0.43 -6.03 8.83
CA SER A 237 1.02 -5.81 8.96
C SER A 237 1.76 -6.95 9.67
N GLY A 238 1.15 -7.62 10.65
CA GLY A 238 1.77 -8.73 11.37
C GLY A 238 1.31 -10.13 10.91
N GLY A 239 0.52 -10.22 9.84
CA GLY A 239 -0.06 -11.48 9.39
C GLY A 239 -1.02 -12.10 10.40
N GLU A 240 -1.69 -11.33 11.26
CA GLU A 240 -2.53 -11.92 12.31
C GLU A 240 -3.82 -12.54 11.77
N GLY A 241 -4.03 -13.84 12.03
CA GLY A 241 -5.26 -14.57 11.74
C GLY A 241 -5.10 -16.07 12.05
N GLU A 242 -6.21 -16.81 11.95
CA GLU A 242 -6.22 -18.28 12.09
C GLU A 242 -6.00 -19.01 10.75
N ALA A 243 -6.08 -18.28 9.64
CA ALA A 243 -5.87 -18.77 8.28
C ALA A 243 -5.18 -17.68 7.45
N GLY A 244 -4.44 -18.04 6.42
CA GLY A 244 -3.77 -17.06 5.57
C GLY A 244 -2.89 -17.67 4.50
N GLY A 245 -2.71 -16.94 3.41
CA GLY A 245 -1.88 -17.34 2.29
C GLY A 245 -0.39 -17.13 2.55
N CYS A 246 0.39 -17.19 1.49
CA CYS A 246 1.85 -17.05 1.55
C CYS A 246 2.33 -15.73 2.15
N LEU A 247 1.60 -14.64 1.91
CA LEU A 247 1.97 -13.32 2.42
C LEU A 247 1.69 -13.24 3.93
N ALA A 248 0.56 -13.78 4.40
CA ALA A 248 0.28 -13.88 5.83
C ALA A 248 1.37 -14.67 6.57
N HIS A 249 1.81 -15.81 6.01
CA HIS A 249 2.88 -16.61 6.60
C HIS A 249 4.21 -15.84 6.65
N ALA A 250 4.61 -15.18 5.56
CA ALA A 250 5.85 -14.40 5.54
C ALA A 250 5.82 -13.22 6.53
N LEU A 251 4.69 -12.49 6.62
CA LEU A 251 4.51 -11.39 7.56
C LEU A 251 4.48 -11.88 9.02
N ARG A 252 3.83 -13.00 9.30
CA ARG A 252 3.81 -13.62 10.63
C ARG A 252 5.21 -14.05 11.07
N PHE A 253 6.00 -14.63 10.17
CA PHE A 253 7.41 -14.93 10.44
C PHE A 253 8.17 -13.65 10.81
N ALA A 254 8.07 -12.60 9.99
CA ALA A 254 8.74 -11.33 10.24
C ALA A 254 8.35 -10.69 11.57
N SER A 255 7.06 -10.71 11.91
CA SER A 255 6.53 -10.20 13.18
C SER A 255 7.11 -10.95 14.40
N LEU A 256 7.09 -12.29 14.37
CA LEU A 256 7.65 -13.12 15.44
C LEU A 256 9.19 -12.99 15.56
N ALA A 257 9.88 -12.88 14.43
CA ALA A 257 11.31 -12.58 14.39
C ALA A 257 11.62 -11.24 15.05
N ARG A 258 10.88 -10.19 14.68
CA ARG A 258 11.01 -8.85 15.27
C ARG A 258 10.77 -8.84 16.78
N ALA A 259 9.76 -9.56 17.25
CA ALA A 259 9.49 -9.70 18.69
C ALA A 259 10.67 -10.34 19.45
N SER A 260 11.50 -11.12 18.76
CA SER A 260 12.72 -11.76 19.29
C SER A 260 14.00 -10.97 19.01
N GLY A 261 13.89 -9.70 18.60
CA GLY A 261 15.03 -8.84 18.27
C GLY A 261 15.72 -9.16 16.94
N GLN A 262 15.11 -10.00 16.09
CA GLN A 262 15.66 -10.38 14.79
C GLN A 262 15.02 -9.57 13.65
N ARG A 263 15.76 -9.41 12.55
CA ARG A 263 15.32 -8.75 11.32
C ARG A 263 15.53 -9.67 10.14
N VAL A 264 14.54 -9.71 9.26
CA VAL A 264 14.49 -10.58 8.07
C VAL A 264 14.01 -9.77 6.88
N GLY A 265 14.28 -10.26 5.67
CA GLY A 265 13.71 -9.70 4.45
C GLY A 265 12.50 -10.52 3.99
N LEU A 266 11.50 -9.84 3.45
CA LEU A 266 10.37 -10.45 2.77
C LEU A 266 10.68 -10.49 1.28
N VAL A 267 10.62 -11.68 0.69
CA VAL A 267 10.80 -11.85 -0.75
C VAL A 267 9.44 -11.89 -1.41
N HIS A 268 9.19 -10.93 -2.29
CA HIS A 268 8.09 -11.00 -3.25
C HIS A 268 8.62 -11.62 -4.53
N GLY A 269 7.99 -12.68 -4.99
CA GLY A 269 8.47 -13.39 -6.17
C GLY A 269 7.39 -14.21 -6.85
N LEU A 270 7.85 -15.18 -7.65
CA LEU A 270 7.01 -16.10 -8.38
C LEU A 270 7.31 -17.53 -7.99
N LEU A 271 6.27 -18.34 -7.94
CA LEU A 271 6.32 -19.78 -7.72
C LEU A 271 5.75 -20.51 -8.93
N VAL A 272 6.49 -21.50 -9.42
CA VAL A 272 6.03 -22.44 -10.44
C VAL A 272 5.83 -23.80 -9.78
N VAL A 273 4.60 -24.30 -9.84
CA VAL A 273 4.23 -25.63 -9.35
C VAL A 273 3.88 -26.51 -10.54
N ASP A 274 4.44 -27.71 -10.58
CA ASP A 274 4.14 -28.75 -11.58
C ASP A 274 4.22 -28.30 -13.04
N GLY A 275 5.17 -27.41 -13.36
CA GLY A 275 5.36 -26.87 -14.73
C GLY A 275 4.26 -25.92 -15.20
N GLY A 276 3.35 -25.51 -14.31
CA GLY A 276 2.31 -24.54 -14.59
C GLY A 276 2.82 -23.10 -14.75
N PRO A 277 1.91 -22.12 -14.86
CA PRO A 277 2.29 -20.71 -14.91
C PRO A 277 2.97 -20.28 -13.61
N ALA A 278 3.86 -19.29 -13.71
CA ALA A 278 4.50 -18.67 -12.56
C ALA A 278 3.49 -17.75 -11.85
N ARG A 279 3.12 -18.09 -10.61
CA ARG A 279 2.13 -17.34 -9.82
C ARG A 279 2.81 -16.50 -8.74
N PRO A 280 2.23 -15.35 -8.36
CA PRO A 280 2.74 -14.56 -7.23
C PRO A 280 2.87 -15.40 -5.96
N HIS A 281 4.02 -15.28 -5.32
CA HIS A 281 4.31 -15.94 -4.06
C HIS A 281 5.13 -15.04 -3.15
N ALA A 282 5.08 -15.32 -1.85
CA ALA A 282 5.85 -14.59 -0.85
C ALA A 282 6.51 -15.56 0.11
N TRP A 283 7.79 -15.31 0.41
CA TRP A 283 8.57 -16.11 1.36
C TRP A 283 9.55 -15.22 2.13
N VAL A 284 10.36 -15.83 3.00
CA VAL A 284 11.28 -15.10 3.88
C VAL A 284 12.71 -15.40 3.50
N ARG A 285 13.56 -14.37 3.50
CA ARG A 285 15.01 -14.49 3.45
C ARG A 285 15.62 -14.10 4.78
N VAL A 286 16.51 -14.95 5.30
CA VAL A 286 17.32 -14.66 6.50
C VAL A 286 18.80 -14.59 6.15
N ALA A 287 19.55 -13.75 6.87
CA ALA A 287 21.01 -13.78 6.80
C ALA A 287 21.50 -14.92 7.68
N VAL A 288 22.52 -15.66 7.23
CA VAL A 288 23.03 -16.83 7.96
C VAL A 288 24.34 -16.47 8.67
N ARG A 289 24.46 -16.88 9.93
CA ARG A 289 25.71 -16.76 10.70
C ARG A 289 26.81 -17.55 10.00
N GLY A 290 27.92 -16.88 9.72
CA GLY A 290 29.02 -17.46 8.93
C GLY A 290 28.96 -17.11 7.44
N GLY A 291 27.97 -16.33 7.02
CA GLY A 291 27.86 -15.76 5.67
C GLY A 291 26.70 -16.34 4.86
N GLY A 292 26.33 -15.62 3.80
CA GLY A 292 25.25 -16.00 2.90
C GLY A 292 23.85 -15.76 3.45
N THR A 293 22.86 -16.31 2.74
CA THR A 293 21.44 -16.18 3.07
C THR A 293 20.72 -17.52 2.92
N LEU A 294 19.56 -17.63 3.56
CA LEU A 294 18.68 -18.78 3.48
C LEU A 294 17.26 -18.30 3.19
N ASP A 295 16.68 -18.83 2.11
CA ASP A 295 15.27 -18.65 1.81
C ASP A 295 14.43 -19.76 2.44
N LEU A 296 13.29 -19.36 3.01
CA LEU A 296 12.35 -20.22 3.72
C LEU A 296 10.94 -19.89 3.26
N ASP A 297 10.19 -20.90 2.82
CA ASP A 297 8.76 -20.78 2.58
C ASP A 297 7.97 -21.33 3.79
N PRO A 298 7.53 -20.47 4.73
CA PRO A 298 6.71 -20.91 5.86
C PRO A 298 5.31 -21.41 5.46
N THR A 299 4.88 -21.19 4.21
CA THR A 299 3.56 -21.61 3.72
C THR A 299 3.53 -23.11 3.45
N SER A 300 4.48 -23.58 2.64
CA SER A 300 4.58 -24.97 2.18
C SER A 300 5.57 -25.80 3.00
N LEU A 301 6.59 -25.17 3.58
CA LEU A 301 7.81 -25.79 4.10
C LEU A 301 8.68 -26.48 3.04
N ASP A 302 8.32 -26.35 1.76
CA ASP A 302 9.11 -26.89 0.68
C ASP A 302 10.43 -26.13 0.52
N PRO A 303 11.49 -26.78 0.02
CA PRO A 303 12.74 -26.10 -0.30
C PRO A 303 12.51 -24.98 -1.33
N VAL A 304 12.94 -23.77 -0.99
CA VAL A 304 13.03 -22.66 -1.96
C VAL A 304 14.19 -22.96 -2.92
N ARG A 305 13.87 -23.22 -4.18
CA ARG A 305 14.82 -23.62 -5.22
C ARG A 305 14.72 -22.70 -6.42
N ALA A 306 15.83 -22.48 -7.12
CA ALA A 306 15.87 -21.61 -8.29
C ALA A 306 15.03 -22.12 -9.49
N ASP A 307 14.70 -23.41 -9.54
CA ASP A 307 13.85 -23.99 -10.58
C ASP A 307 12.34 -23.88 -10.28
N THR A 308 11.96 -23.54 -9.05
CA THR A 308 10.56 -23.35 -8.66
C THR A 308 10.26 -21.92 -8.23
N HIS A 309 11.24 -21.19 -7.70
CA HIS A 309 11.08 -19.84 -7.16
C HIS A 309 11.94 -18.84 -7.93
N LEU A 310 11.31 -17.72 -8.32
CA LEU A 310 11.98 -16.58 -8.94
C LEU A 310 11.76 -15.33 -8.07
N PRO A 311 12.78 -14.82 -7.36
CA PRO A 311 12.64 -13.59 -6.58
C PRO A 311 12.44 -12.39 -7.52
N LEU A 312 11.44 -11.57 -7.24
CA LEU A 312 11.21 -10.30 -7.94
C LEU A 312 11.72 -9.12 -7.12
N ALA A 313 11.58 -9.13 -5.80
CA ALA A 313 12.10 -8.09 -4.91
C ALA A 313 12.37 -8.65 -3.51
N LEU A 314 13.30 -8.00 -2.80
CA LEU A 314 13.59 -8.24 -1.39
C LEU A 314 13.35 -6.93 -0.64
N VAL A 315 12.40 -6.92 0.30
CA VAL A 315 11.96 -5.71 0.98
C VAL A 315 11.91 -5.88 2.49
N ALA A 316 12.03 -4.77 3.22
CA ALA A 316 11.74 -4.76 4.64
C ALA A 316 10.23 -5.07 4.87
N PRO A 317 9.86 -5.93 5.83
CA PRO A 317 8.46 -6.31 6.08
C PRO A 317 7.52 -5.12 6.37
N GLU A 318 8.08 -4.05 6.93
CA GLU A 318 7.35 -2.83 7.32
C GLU A 318 7.28 -1.78 6.20
N GLY A 319 8.09 -1.95 5.15
CA GLY A 319 8.30 -0.98 4.08
C GLY A 319 7.30 -1.14 2.92
N PRO A 320 7.17 -0.12 2.06
CA PRO A 320 6.34 -0.24 0.87
C PRO A 320 7.01 -1.14 -0.17
N GLY A 321 6.32 -2.19 -0.63
CA GLY A 321 6.81 -3.11 -1.67
C GLY A 321 6.77 -2.54 -3.10
N LEU A 322 7.17 -1.27 -3.29
CA LEU A 322 7.03 -0.56 -4.58
C LEU A 322 7.76 -1.28 -5.71
N GLU A 323 9.01 -1.65 -5.47
CA GLU A 323 9.83 -2.38 -6.46
C GLU A 323 9.20 -3.71 -6.87
N ALA A 324 8.63 -4.46 -5.91
CA ALA A 324 7.90 -5.69 -6.19
C ALA A 324 6.70 -5.42 -7.10
N GLY A 325 5.93 -4.39 -6.79
CA GLY A 325 4.79 -3.95 -7.60
C GLY A 325 5.21 -3.54 -9.01
N GLU A 326 6.22 -2.68 -9.15
CA GLU A 326 6.71 -2.20 -10.45
C GLU A 326 7.16 -3.35 -11.36
N ARG A 327 7.93 -4.31 -10.81
CA ARG A 327 8.41 -5.48 -11.56
C ARG A 327 7.28 -6.41 -11.95
N TRP A 328 6.32 -6.63 -11.05
CA TRP A 328 5.11 -7.39 -11.37
C TRP A 328 4.30 -6.74 -12.49
N LEU A 329 4.11 -5.41 -12.43
CA LEU A 329 3.41 -4.68 -13.49
C LEU A 329 4.17 -4.71 -14.81
N ALA A 330 5.50 -4.70 -14.78
CA ALA A 330 6.33 -4.84 -15.98
C ALA A 330 6.20 -6.23 -16.61
N LEU A 331 6.11 -7.30 -15.80
CA LEU A 331 5.76 -8.64 -16.26
C LEU A 331 4.40 -8.68 -16.95
N LEU A 332 3.37 -8.12 -16.33
CA LEU A 332 2.02 -8.10 -16.90
C LEU A 332 1.92 -7.28 -18.21
N ARG A 333 2.79 -6.30 -18.42
CA ARG A 333 2.89 -5.54 -19.68
C ARG A 333 3.65 -6.29 -20.79
N GLY A 334 4.33 -7.38 -20.46
CA GLY A 334 5.25 -8.06 -21.38
C GLY A 334 6.59 -7.34 -21.55
N ASP A 335 6.92 -6.39 -20.66
CA ASP A 335 8.26 -5.79 -20.61
C ASP A 335 9.29 -6.87 -20.21
N TRP A 336 8.88 -7.81 -19.37
CA TRP A 336 9.72 -8.93 -18.94
C TRP A 336 9.02 -10.26 -19.20
N ARG A 337 9.83 -11.29 -19.40
CA ARG A 337 9.37 -12.68 -19.57
C ARG A 337 10.01 -13.56 -18.50
N VAL A 338 9.27 -14.54 -18.03
CA VAL A 338 9.80 -15.61 -17.17
C VAL A 338 10.21 -16.76 -18.07
N VAL A 339 11.46 -17.17 -17.96
CA VAL A 339 12.01 -18.26 -18.78
C VAL A 339 12.71 -19.30 -17.92
N ARG A 340 12.78 -20.53 -18.40
CA ARG A 340 13.73 -21.52 -17.88
C ARG A 340 15.07 -21.40 -18.58
N ALA A 341 16.12 -21.18 -17.82
CA ALA A 341 17.48 -21.25 -18.32
C ALA A 341 17.78 -22.69 -18.74
N THR A 342 17.99 -22.92 -20.04
CA THR A 342 18.51 -24.21 -20.49
C THR A 342 19.95 -24.36 -19.99
N ARG A 343 20.41 -25.60 -19.74
CA ARG A 343 21.77 -25.93 -19.25
C ARG A 343 22.93 -25.40 -20.13
N ARG A 344 22.68 -24.65 -21.20
CA ARG A 344 23.64 -24.21 -22.21
C ARG A 344 23.83 -22.69 -22.34
N GLU A 345 23.28 -21.88 -21.43
CA GLU A 345 23.57 -20.44 -21.37
C GLU A 345 24.36 -20.02 -20.14
#